data_AF-A0A6V8H9D7-F1
#
_entry.id   AF-A0A6V8H9D7-F1
#
_cell.length_a   1.000
_cell.length_b   1.000
_cell.length_c   1.000
_cell.angle_alpha   90.00
_cell.angle_beta   90.00
_cell.angle_gamma   90.00
#
_symmetry.space_group_name_H-M   'P 1'
#
loop_
_entity.id
_entity.type
_entity.pdbx_description
1 polymer ?
#
loop_
_entity_poly.entity_id
_entity_poly.type
_entity_poly.pdbx_seq_one_letter_code
_entity_poly.pdbx_strand_id
1 'polypeptide(L)'
;MSSSSTAPYLRALRKTELAELAEISDLKDYADLKKAELETALDNHLRANSSIFSGEKRLADYYRRLSQPARMASPVKKEPKSESSGISVGSEEKRSSRRTRKASTEAEETESEKTQTPASTAVATRTPARSPLSFAASLPPSPAVVTDAIDRQTTIVREKVSDAWTKSGISERSDALRATLSSVKSIETIFVVLELIGLARELIPLRYLTTVPAVETVSTPEISVKIPDFFVLITGTFWAPFLLWAMTSLVLPLTFAYFFNLSLHAQASTHSHNTRRASTAQQQVASFDPLVYNITKALISYFVYANHFTFWSTFSHFSIEKVNIAIPGQWPGVLTGSAIGVLVSLYDAVLRK
;
A
#
# COMPACT_ATOMS: atom_id res chain seq x y z
N MET A 1 39.31 -33.53 18.43
CA MET A 1 38.69 -32.24 18.80
C MET A 1 37.22 -32.31 18.45
N SER A 2 36.39 -32.77 19.38
CA SER A 2 34.96 -32.93 19.18
C SER A 2 34.29 -31.60 19.47
N SER A 3 33.72 -30.95 18.46
CA SER A 3 32.93 -29.73 18.64
C SER A 3 31.63 -30.07 19.38
N SER A 4 31.66 -30.00 20.72
CA SER A 4 30.47 -30.14 21.56
C SER A 4 29.49 -29.02 21.23
N SER A 5 28.28 -29.39 20.79
CA SER A 5 27.24 -28.45 20.39
C SER A 5 26.65 -27.75 21.62
N THR A 6 27.07 -26.50 21.85
CA THR A 6 26.53 -25.63 22.90
C THR A 6 25.03 -25.37 22.72
N ALA A 7 24.26 -25.41 23.80
CA ALA A 7 22.86 -24.98 23.79
C ALA A 7 22.71 -23.50 23.33
N PRO A 8 21.72 -23.17 22.47
CA PRO A 8 21.53 -21.81 21.95
C PRO A 8 21.20 -20.79 23.05
N TYR A 9 20.70 -21.25 24.20
CA TYR A 9 20.42 -20.41 25.37
C TYR A 9 21.72 -19.83 25.98
N LEU A 10 22.76 -20.65 26.16
CA LEU A 10 24.02 -20.20 26.77
C LEU A 10 24.77 -19.20 25.88
N ARG A 11 24.64 -19.32 24.55
CA ARG A 11 25.20 -18.36 23.58
C ARG A 11 24.59 -16.96 23.69
N ALA A 12 23.31 -16.89 24.06
CA ALA A 12 22.58 -15.63 24.17
C ALA A 12 22.93 -14.84 25.44
N LEU A 13 23.51 -15.49 26.45
CA LEU A 13 23.85 -14.88 27.74
C LEU A 13 25.14 -14.06 27.67
N ARG A 14 25.26 -13.05 28.54
CA ARG A 14 26.49 -12.25 28.71
C ARG A 14 27.52 -13.03 29.52
N LYS A 15 28.80 -12.67 29.42
CA LYS A 15 29.89 -13.33 30.18
C LYS A 15 29.64 -13.28 31.70
N THR A 16 29.06 -12.19 32.20
CA THR A 16 28.69 -12.01 33.62
C THR A 16 27.62 -13.01 34.05
N GLU A 17 26.57 -13.17 33.26
CA GLU A 17 25.48 -14.14 33.54
C GLU A 17 25.99 -15.59 33.46
N LEU A 18 26.90 -15.88 32.52
CA LEU A 18 27.56 -17.19 32.44
C LEU A 18 28.45 -17.47 33.65
N ALA A 19 29.12 -16.44 34.20
CA ALA A 19 29.93 -16.57 35.41
C ALA A 19 29.06 -16.81 36.65
N GLU A 20 27.92 -16.13 36.78
CA GLU A 20 26.94 -16.40 37.84
C GLU A 20 26.38 -17.82 37.76
N LEU A 21 26.06 -18.31 36.56
CA LEU A 21 25.61 -19.69 36.37
C LEU A 21 26.73 -20.71 36.66
N ALA A 22 27.98 -20.38 36.33
CA ALA A 22 29.13 -21.21 36.64
C ALA A 22 29.33 -21.33 38.16
N GLU A 23 29.23 -20.22 38.90
CA GLU A 23 29.31 -20.19 40.36
C GLU A 23 28.19 -21.00 41.02
N ILE A 24 26.96 -20.84 40.54
CA ILE A 24 25.80 -21.62 41.02
C ILE A 24 25.98 -23.12 40.77
N SER A 25 26.50 -23.47 39.59
CA SER A 25 26.72 -24.87 39.22
C SER A 25 28.02 -25.47 39.78
N ASP A 26 28.78 -24.73 40.62
CA ASP A 26 30.08 -25.12 41.17
C ASP A 26 31.10 -25.57 40.09
N LEU A 27 31.15 -24.85 38.96
CA LEU A 27 32.11 -25.10 37.90
C LEU A 27 33.48 -24.52 38.29
N LYS A 28 34.51 -25.37 38.39
CA LYS A 28 35.88 -24.95 38.73
C LYS A 28 36.56 -24.23 37.55
N ASP A 29 37.47 -23.32 37.90
CA ASP A 29 38.37 -22.60 36.97
C ASP A 29 37.68 -21.71 35.91
N TYR A 30 36.43 -21.30 36.13
CA TYR A 30 35.65 -20.51 35.15
C TYR A 30 36.14 -19.07 34.91
N ALA A 31 36.99 -18.53 35.79
CA ALA A 31 37.44 -17.13 35.74
C ALA A 31 38.38 -16.83 34.57
N ASP A 32 39.25 -17.78 34.23
CA ASP A 32 40.29 -17.63 33.19
C ASP A 32 39.79 -17.99 31.78
N LEU A 33 38.59 -18.59 31.67
CA LEU A 33 38.04 -19.01 30.37
C LEU A 33 37.51 -17.82 29.55
N LYS A 34 37.75 -17.90 28.24
CA LYS A 34 37.10 -17.02 27.26
C LYS A 34 35.62 -17.38 27.15
N LYS A 35 34.78 -16.41 26.76
CA LYS A 35 33.32 -16.59 26.71
C LYS A 35 32.89 -17.86 25.96
N ALA A 36 33.46 -18.11 24.78
CA ALA A 36 33.11 -19.28 23.98
C ALA A 36 33.51 -20.61 24.64
N GLU A 37 34.64 -20.64 25.35
CA GLU A 37 35.11 -21.82 26.09
C GLU A 37 34.26 -22.05 27.34
N LEU A 38 33.91 -20.96 28.05
CA LEU A 38 33.01 -20.98 29.20
C LEU A 38 31.63 -21.52 28.84
N GLU A 39 31.07 -21.09 27.70
CA GLU A 39 29.80 -21.60 27.19
C GLU A 39 29.84 -23.12 26.95
N THR A 40 30.91 -23.62 26.35
CA THR A 40 31.08 -25.07 26.10
C THR A 40 31.34 -25.87 27.37
N ALA A 41 32.18 -25.36 28.28
CA ALA A 41 32.51 -26.00 29.54
C ALA A 41 31.26 -26.09 30.44
N LEU A 42 30.49 -25.01 30.52
CA LEU A 42 29.25 -24.95 31.29
C LEU A 42 28.17 -25.88 30.71
N ASP A 43 27.98 -25.92 29.39
CA ASP A 43 27.03 -26.84 28.76
C ASP A 43 27.38 -28.31 29.03
N ASN A 44 28.66 -28.67 28.94
CA ASN A 44 29.13 -30.02 29.23
C ASN A 44 28.94 -30.36 30.72
N HIS A 45 29.22 -29.42 31.63
CA HIS A 45 29.05 -29.61 33.07
C HIS A 45 27.58 -29.78 33.48
N LEU A 46 26.68 -28.96 32.92
CA LEU A 46 25.25 -29.04 33.20
C LEU A 46 24.63 -30.33 32.64
N ARG A 47 25.07 -30.80 31.47
CA ARG A 47 24.62 -32.09 30.93
C ARG A 47 25.14 -33.28 31.72
N ALA A 48 26.40 -33.24 32.18
CA ALA A 48 26.98 -34.31 32.98
C ALA A 48 26.31 -34.44 34.36
N ASN A 49 25.87 -33.31 34.95
CA ASN A 49 25.28 -33.24 36.27
C ASN A 49 23.76 -32.93 36.24
N SER A 50 23.07 -33.35 35.18
CA SER A 50 21.67 -32.96 34.95
C SER A 50 20.72 -33.40 36.06
N SER A 51 20.99 -34.53 36.71
CA SER A 51 20.17 -35.05 37.81
C SER A 51 20.28 -34.23 39.10
N ILE A 52 21.35 -33.47 39.26
CA ILE A 52 21.62 -32.65 40.46
C ILE A 52 21.01 -31.26 40.26
N PHE A 53 21.20 -30.68 39.07
CA PHE A 53 20.85 -29.28 38.80
C PHE A 53 19.47 -29.08 38.16
N SER A 54 18.74 -30.15 37.79
CA SER A 54 17.40 -30.02 37.18
C SER A 54 16.36 -29.37 38.11
N GLY A 55 16.57 -29.42 39.43
CA GLY A 55 15.67 -28.84 40.44
C GLY A 55 15.89 -27.36 40.71
N GLU A 56 16.92 -26.73 40.13
CA GLU A 56 17.28 -25.37 40.46
C GLU A 56 16.53 -24.31 39.63
N LYS A 57 15.89 -23.35 40.30
CA LYS A 57 15.02 -22.34 39.67
C LYS A 57 15.73 -21.48 38.63
N ARG A 58 17.03 -21.18 38.82
CA ARG A 58 17.83 -20.38 37.88
C ARG A 58 18.25 -21.15 36.64
N LEU A 59 18.38 -22.47 36.73
CA LEU A 59 18.70 -23.37 35.61
C LEU A 59 17.46 -23.98 34.95
N ALA A 60 16.27 -23.74 35.51
CA ALA A 60 15.00 -24.23 35.00
C ALA A 60 14.76 -23.82 33.53
N ASP A 61 15.12 -22.59 33.14
CA ASP A 61 14.97 -22.13 31.75
C ASP A 61 15.92 -22.84 30.78
N TYR A 62 17.12 -23.20 31.23
CA TYR A 62 18.07 -24.00 30.45
C TYR A 62 17.51 -25.41 30.22
N TYR A 63 17.10 -26.11 31.29
CA TYR A 63 16.57 -27.47 31.18
C TYR A 63 15.23 -27.53 30.45
N ARG A 64 14.35 -26.53 30.62
CA ARG A 64 13.08 -26.44 29.88
C ARG A 64 13.29 -26.35 28.37
N ARG A 65 14.35 -25.67 27.93
CA ARG A 65 14.69 -25.52 26.51
C ARG A 65 15.45 -26.73 25.98
N LEU A 66 16.22 -27.40 26.83
CA LEU A 66 16.87 -28.67 26.50
C LEU A 66 15.86 -29.81 26.33
N SER A 67 14.80 -29.84 27.14
CA SER A 67 13.74 -30.84 27.05
C SER A 67 12.73 -30.59 25.92
N GLN A 68 12.76 -29.41 25.29
CA GLN A 68 11.91 -29.09 24.14
C GLN A 68 12.57 -29.61 22.85
N PRO A 69 11.91 -30.50 22.09
CA PRO A 69 12.46 -30.96 20.82
C PRO A 69 12.60 -29.78 19.86
N ALA A 70 13.78 -29.64 19.25
CA ALA A 70 14.17 -28.52 18.36
C ALA A 70 13.40 -28.42 17.03
N ARG A 71 12.19 -28.99 16.92
CA ARG A 71 11.39 -29.06 15.68
C ARG A 71 9.90 -28.76 15.90
N MET A 72 9.57 -27.73 16.68
CA MET A 72 8.25 -27.07 16.59
C MET A 72 8.41 -25.57 16.32
N ALA A 73 9.12 -25.25 15.24
CA ALA A 73 9.07 -23.96 14.57
C ALA A 73 8.57 -24.20 13.14
N SER A 74 7.27 -24.50 13.00
CA SER A 74 6.58 -24.44 11.71
C SER A 74 5.61 -23.26 11.77
N PRO A 75 5.77 -22.23 10.92
CA PRO A 75 4.92 -21.06 10.89
C PRO A 75 3.62 -21.39 10.14
N VAL A 76 2.69 -22.09 10.82
CA VAL A 76 1.31 -22.21 10.35
C VAL A 76 0.48 -21.10 10.96
N LYS A 77 0.10 -20.18 10.08
CA LYS A 77 -0.91 -19.12 10.22
C LYS A 77 -2.13 -19.65 10.99
N LYS A 78 -2.31 -19.17 12.22
CA LYS A 78 -3.43 -19.53 13.09
C LYS A 78 -4.59 -18.57 12.80
N GLU A 79 -5.61 -19.06 12.10
CA GLU A 79 -6.88 -18.37 11.92
C GLU A 79 -7.69 -18.42 13.23
N PRO A 80 -8.36 -17.32 13.64
CA PRO A 80 -9.15 -17.33 14.87
C PRO A 80 -10.54 -17.94 14.60
N LYS A 81 -10.77 -19.14 15.16
CA LYS A 81 -12.10 -19.72 15.30
C LYS A 81 -12.74 -19.20 16.59
N SER A 82 -13.94 -18.65 16.43
CA SER A 82 -14.90 -18.28 17.46
C SER A 82 -15.35 -19.52 18.24
N GLU A 83 -15.40 -19.43 19.57
CA GLU A 83 -16.46 -20.05 20.37
C GLU A 83 -16.44 -19.51 21.81
N SER A 84 -17.64 -19.59 22.38
CA SER A 84 -18.20 -18.92 23.54
C SER A 84 -17.81 -19.50 24.90
N SER A 85 -18.02 -18.67 25.93
CA SER A 85 -18.41 -18.99 27.31
C SER A 85 -17.32 -19.28 28.34
N GLY A 86 -17.32 -18.47 29.42
CA GLY A 86 -16.81 -18.91 30.74
C GLY A 86 -16.06 -17.88 31.61
N ILE A 87 -16.77 -16.86 32.11
CA ILE A 87 -16.74 -16.30 33.49
C ILE A 87 -15.39 -16.24 34.25
N SER A 88 -14.90 -15.01 34.53
CA SER A 88 -14.66 -14.46 35.90
C SER A 88 -13.95 -13.09 35.79
N VAL A 89 -14.67 -11.99 36.02
CA VAL A 89 -14.70 -11.13 37.23
C VAL A 89 -13.40 -10.33 37.47
N GLY A 90 -13.53 -9.00 37.37
CA GLY A 90 -12.76 -8.05 38.19
C GLY A 90 -12.27 -6.78 37.50
N SER A 91 -13.09 -5.71 37.57
CA SER A 91 -12.73 -4.28 37.84
C SER A 91 -11.72 -3.56 36.93
N GLU A 92 -11.87 -2.31 36.49
CA GLU A 92 -12.89 -1.27 36.60
C GLU A 92 -12.42 -0.10 35.70
N GLU A 93 -13.38 0.73 35.28
CA GLU A 93 -13.22 2.16 34.92
C GLU A 93 -12.50 2.58 33.61
N LYS A 94 -13.29 3.01 32.60
CA LYS A 94 -13.70 4.42 32.51
C LYS A 94 -14.80 4.68 31.47
N ARG A 95 -15.83 5.37 31.96
CA ARG A 95 -16.96 6.00 31.27
C ARG A 95 -16.49 7.10 30.29
N SER A 96 -17.24 7.32 29.20
CA SER A 96 -17.97 8.59 28.97
C SER A 96 -18.75 8.63 27.64
N SER A 97 -20.03 8.20 27.70
CA SER A 97 -21.26 8.98 27.48
C SER A 97 -21.42 10.04 26.34
N ARG A 98 -22.59 9.90 25.68
CA ARG A 98 -23.52 10.87 25.04
C ARG A 98 -23.25 11.29 23.58
N ARG A 99 -24.27 11.29 22.69
CA ARG A 99 -25.62 11.83 22.92
C ARG A 99 -26.67 11.29 21.93
N THR A 100 -27.80 10.87 22.50
CA THR A 100 -29.08 10.48 21.89
C THR A 100 -29.89 11.67 21.38
N ARG A 101 -30.73 11.48 20.34
CA ARG A 101 -32.01 12.18 20.18
C ARG A 101 -33.14 11.18 19.86
N LYS A 102 -34.21 11.29 20.64
CA LYS A 102 -35.52 10.61 20.57
C LYS A 102 -36.36 11.15 19.40
N ALA A 103 -37.21 10.30 18.83
CA ALA A 103 -38.58 10.64 18.46
C ALA A 103 -39.46 9.40 18.71
N SER A 104 -40.63 9.65 19.28
CA SER A 104 -41.54 8.74 19.98
C SER A 104 -42.54 8.02 19.07
N THR A 105 -42.85 6.81 19.52
CA THR A 105 -43.94 5.88 19.20
C THR A 105 -45.31 6.36 19.72
N GLU A 106 -46.38 5.90 19.08
CA GLU A 106 -47.65 5.45 19.71
C GLU A 106 -48.34 4.50 18.70
N ALA A 107 -48.30 3.18 18.92
CA ALA A 107 -49.33 2.30 19.55
C ALA A 107 -50.15 1.58 18.46
N GLU A 108 -50.54 0.31 18.49
CA GLU A 108 -50.55 -0.84 19.44
C GLU A 108 -50.72 -2.09 18.54
N GLU A 109 -49.96 -3.18 18.73
CA GLU A 109 -50.38 -4.50 19.31
C GLU A 109 -51.51 -5.22 18.51
N THR A 110 -51.45 -6.51 18.14
CA THR A 110 -51.14 -7.69 18.97
C THR A 110 -50.76 -8.91 18.10
N GLU A 111 -49.92 -9.79 18.68
CA GLU A 111 -49.50 -11.12 18.20
C GLU A 111 -50.62 -12.17 18.07
N SER A 112 -50.48 -13.12 17.13
CA SER A 112 -50.17 -14.53 17.47
C SER A 112 -50.28 -15.49 16.29
N GLU A 113 -49.41 -16.49 16.32
CA GLU A 113 -49.07 -17.49 15.30
C GLU A 113 -50.06 -18.66 15.12
N LYS A 114 -49.99 -19.25 13.90
CA LYS A 114 -50.00 -20.68 13.51
C LYS A 114 -51.13 -21.61 13.98
N THR A 115 -51.65 -22.44 13.05
CA THR A 115 -51.46 -23.92 13.02
C THR A 115 -52.34 -24.64 11.97
N GLN A 116 -51.67 -25.49 11.15
CA GLN A 116 -52.06 -26.76 10.48
C GLN A 116 -53.20 -26.91 9.43
N THR A 117 -52.81 -27.58 8.34
CA THR A 117 -53.57 -28.36 7.35
C THR A 117 -54.31 -29.58 7.95
N PRO A 118 -55.35 -30.10 7.25
CA PRO A 118 -55.16 -31.39 6.55
C PRO A 118 -55.88 -31.49 5.18
N ALA A 119 -55.57 -32.59 4.48
CA ALA A 119 -55.98 -32.95 3.13
C ALA A 119 -57.30 -33.75 3.05
N SER A 120 -58.01 -33.68 1.92
CA SER A 120 -58.78 -34.82 1.37
C SER A 120 -59.11 -34.66 -0.13
N THR A 121 -58.88 -35.74 -0.86
CA THR A 121 -59.23 -36.06 -2.26
C THR A 121 -60.73 -36.22 -2.51
N ALA A 122 -61.24 -35.80 -3.69
CA ALA A 122 -62.24 -36.56 -4.47
C ALA A 122 -62.51 -35.96 -5.87
N VAL A 123 -62.85 -36.86 -6.79
CA VAL A 123 -62.99 -36.79 -8.25
C VAL A 123 -64.33 -36.18 -8.70
N ALA A 124 -64.36 -35.38 -9.80
CA ALA A 124 -65.49 -35.30 -10.73
C ALA A 124 -65.17 -34.54 -12.07
N THR A 125 -64.93 -35.32 -13.13
CA THR A 125 -65.49 -35.24 -14.50
C THR A 125 -65.74 -33.90 -15.25
N ARG A 126 -64.97 -33.74 -16.35
CA ARG A 126 -65.36 -33.45 -17.76
C ARG A 126 -66.11 -32.15 -18.18
N THR A 127 -65.34 -31.20 -18.76
CA THR A 127 -65.42 -30.53 -20.11
C THR A 127 -66.73 -29.84 -20.62
N PRO A 128 -66.70 -29.01 -21.69
CA PRO A 128 -65.93 -27.77 -21.97
C PRO A 128 -66.82 -26.65 -22.62
N ALA A 129 -66.50 -25.34 -22.56
CA ALA A 129 -66.95 -24.35 -23.58
C ALA A 129 -66.40 -22.92 -23.38
N ARG A 130 -65.64 -22.44 -24.38
CA ARG A 130 -65.52 -21.08 -24.97
C ARG A 130 -65.71 -19.80 -24.11
N SER A 131 -64.58 -19.05 -23.96
CA SER A 131 -64.28 -17.59 -24.16
C SER A 131 -65.34 -16.48 -23.89
N PRO A 132 -64.99 -15.18 -23.62
CA PRO A 132 -63.72 -14.50 -23.94
C PRO A 132 -63.20 -13.45 -22.90
N LEU A 133 -62.08 -12.81 -23.26
CA LEU A 133 -61.44 -11.62 -22.68
C LEU A 133 -62.25 -10.78 -21.67
N SER A 134 -61.67 -10.58 -20.49
CA SER A 134 -61.95 -9.43 -19.62
C SER A 134 -60.66 -8.63 -19.44
N PHE A 135 -60.33 -7.83 -20.46
CA PHE A 135 -59.54 -6.60 -20.27
C PHE A 135 -60.48 -5.58 -19.63
N ALA A 136 -60.56 -5.58 -18.31
CA ALA A 136 -61.24 -4.53 -17.56
C ALA A 136 -60.53 -4.33 -16.22
N ALA A 137 -59.69 -3.30 -16.22
CA ALA A 137 -59.56 -2.35 -15.13
C ALA A 137 -59.35 -2.92 -13.71
N SER A 138 -58.10 -3.18 -13.37
CA SER A 138 -57.59 -2.74 -12.06
C SER A 138 -56.58 -1.62 -12.31
N LEU A 139 -57.10 -0.44 -12.64
CA LEU A 139 -56.36 0.82 -12.47
C LEU A 139 -55.89 0.84 -11.01
N PRO A 140 -54.59 1.07 -10.72
CA PRO A 140 -54.13 1.17 -9.35
C PRO A 140 -54.89 2.34 -8.69
N PRO A 141 -55.59 2.11 -7.57
CA PRO A 141 -56.29 3.17 -6.87
C PRO A 141 -55.25 4.08 -6.22
N SER A 142 -55.36 5.39 -6.49
CA SER A 142 -54.67 6.50 -5.80
C SER A 142 -53.19 6.77 -6.17
N PRO A 143 -52.83 8.05 -6.43
CA PRO A 143 -51.46 8.47 -6.77
C PRO A 143 -50.42 8.14 -5.70
N ALA A 144 -50.83 7.99 -4.43
CA ALA A 144 -49.93 7.59 -3.33
C ALA A 144 -49.39 6.15 -3.46
N VAL A 145 -50.16 5.24 -4.09
CA VAL A 145 -49.75 3.85 -4.30
C VAL A 145 -48.75 3.76 -5.45
N VAL A 146 -48.89 4.63 -6.46
CA VAL A 146 -47.92 4.75 -7.54
C VAL A 146 -46.62 5.38 -7.04
N THR A 147 -46.67 6.39 -6.16
CA THR A 147 -45.46 6.94 -5.54
C THR A 147 -44.74 5.95 -4.64
N ASP A 148 -45.47 5.17 -3.81
CA ASP A 148 -44.85 4.12 -2.98
C ASP A 148 -44.27 2.99 -3.85
N ALA A 149 -44.94 2.61 -4.96
CA ALA A 149 -44.39 1.64 -5.92
C ALA A 149 -43.12 2.16 -6.61
N ILE A 150 -43.10 3.45 -6.99
CA ILE A 150 -41.92 4.10 -7.58
C ILE A 150 -40.79 4.22 -6.55
N ASP A 151 -41.09 4.56 -5.29
CA ASP A 151 -40.09 4.66 -4.23
C ASP A 151 -39.50 3.27 -3.90
N ARG A 152 -40.33 2.22 -3.88
CA ARG A 152 -39.87 0.82 -3.73
C ARG A 152 -39.03 0.37 -4.92
N GLN A 153 -39.41 0.71 -6.15
CA GLN A 153 -38.60 0.40 -7.33
C GLN A 153 -37.28 1.19 -7.34
N THR A 154 -37.31 2.46 -6.93
CA THR A 154 -36.13 3.32 -6.86
C THR A 154 -35.17 2.87 -5.77
N THR A 155 -35.68 2.43 -4.63
CA THR A 155 -34.85 1.86 -3.55
C THR A 155 -34.22 0.54 -3.96
N ILE A 156 -34.94 -0.36 -4.62
CA ILE A 156 -34.39 -1.62 -5.13
C ILE A 156 -33.35 -1.38 -6.24
N VAL A 157 -33.60 -0.44 -7.16
CA VAL A 157 -32.63 -0.08 -8.20
C VAL A 157 -31.38 0.54 -7.57
N ARG A 158 -31.55 1.44 -6.58
CA ARG A 158 -30.44 2.05 -5.85
C ARG A 158 -29.63 1.01 -5.07
N GLU A 159 -30.28 0.05 -4.43
CA GLU A 159 -29.62 -1.06 -3.74
C GLU A 159 -28.84 -1.93 -4.72
N LYS A 160 -29.45 -2.32 -5.84
CA LYS A 160 -28.76 -3.11 -6.89
C LYS A 160 -27.60 -2.36 -7.54
N VAL A 161 -27.73 -1.05 -7.75
CA VAL A 161 -26.64 -0.21 -8.27
C VAL A 161 -25.54 -0.05 -7.22
N SER A 162 -25.88 0.14 -5.95
CA SER A 162 -24.92 0.20 -4.84
C SER A 162 -24.18 -1.14 -4.65
N ASP A 163 -24.90 -2.26 -4.73
CA ASP A 163 -24.33 -3.60 -4.67
C ASP A 163 -23.45 -3.91 -5.88
N ALA A 164 -23.86 -3.50 -7.08
CA ALA A 164 -23.02 -3.62 -8.27
C ALA A 164 -21.79 -2.71 -8.18
N TRP A 165 -21.91 -1.52 -7.61
CA TRP A 165 -20.81 -0.56 -7.43
C TRP A 165 -19.77 -1.05 -6.42
N THR A 166 -20.24 -1.59 -5.29
CA THR A 166 -19.39 -2.21 -4.27
C THR A 166 -18.76 -3.51 -4.78
N LYS A 167 -19.52 -4.37 -5.48
CA LYS A 167 -18.99 -5.58 -6.14
C LYS A 167 -18.01 -5.29 -7.27
N SER A 168 -18.16 -4.17 -7.97
CA SER A 168 -17.23 -3.71 -9.02
C SER A 168 -15.87 -3.29 -8.43
N GLY A 169 -15.79 -3.08 -7.12
CA GLY A 169 -14.57 -2.69 -6.43
C GLY A 169 -14.07 -1.32 -6.86
N ILE A 170 -14.93 -0.47 -7.43
CA ILE A 170 -14.55 0.87 -7.90
C ILE A 170 -14.14 1.74 -6.72
N SER A 171 -14.81 1.61 -5.56
CA SER A 171 -14.41 2.29 -4.33
C SER A 171 -13.03 1.84 -3.85
N GLU A 172 -12.80 0.52 -3.76
CA GLU A 172 -11.50 -0.05 -3.37
C GLU A 172 -10.38 0.38 -4.33
N ARG A 173 -10.66 0.40 -5.64
CA ARG A 173 -9.72 0.90 -6.66
C ARG A 173 -9.48 2.40 -6.51
N SER A 174 -10.51 3.18 -6.19
CA SER A 174 -10.36 4.62 -5.98
C SER A 174 -9.56 4.94 -4.72
N ASP A 175 -9.75 4.16 -3.64
CA ASP A 175 -9.01 4.30 -2.39
C ASP A 175 -7.56 3.81 -2.55
N ALA A 176 -7.34 2.74 -3.32
CA ALA A 176 -6.00 2.29 -3.70
C ALA A 176 -5.30 3.30 -4.62
N LEU A 177 -6.01 3.89 -5.59
CA LEU A 177 -5.49 4.99 -6.42
C LEU A 177 -5.19 6.21 -5.57
N ARG A 178 -6.04 6.56 -4.61
CA ARG A 178 -5.79 7.67 -3.68
C ARG A 178 -4.56 7.39 -2.83
N ALA A 179 -4.43 6.19 -2.27
CA ALA A 179 -3.27 5.79 -1.48
C ALA A 179 -1.98 5.82 -2.32
N THR A 180 -2.02 5.30 -3.55
CA THR A 180 -0.87 5.34 -4.46
C THR A 180 -0.53 6.76 -4.89
N LEU A 181 -1.51 7.57 -5.32
CA LEU A 181 -1.34 8.97 -5.69
C LEU A 181 -0.86 9.86 -4.53
N SER A 182 -1.25 9.52 -3.29
CA SER A 182 -0.79 10.22 -2.09
C SER A 182 0.65 9.88 -1.68
N SER A 183 1.33 8.99 -2.41
CA SER A 183 2.74 8.72 -2.21
C SER A 183 3.60 9.84 -2.78
N VAL A 184 4.66 10.22 -2.07
CA VAL A 184 5.68 11.18 -2.52
C VAL A 184 6.19 10.82 -3.91
N LYS A 185 6.52 9.54 -4.13
CA LYS A 185 7.00 9.04 -5.42
C LYS A 185 5.99 9.23 -6.55
N SER A 186 4.70 9.10 -6.26
CA SER A 186 3.64 9.29 -7.26
C SER A 186 3.52 10.75 -7.66
N ILE A 187 3.58 11.67 -6.70
CA ILE A 187 3.58 13.11 -6.97
C ILE A 187 4.78 13.48 -7.87
N GLU A 188 5.98 12.98 -7.56
CA GLU A 188 7.17 13.19 -8.38
C GLU A 188 7.03 12.60 -9.79
N THR A 189 6.46 11.40 -9.91
CA THR A 189 6.23 10.78 -11.22
C THR A 189 5.25 11.59 -12.07
N ILE A 190 4.25 12.22 -11.46
CA ILE A 190 3.30 13.10 -12.18
C ILE A 190 4.04 14.30 -12.76
N PHE A 191 4.91 14.96 -12.00
CA PHE A 191 5.71 16.08 -12.52
C PHE A 191 6.61 15.64 -13.69
N VAL A 192 7.29 14.50 -13.57
CA VAL A 192 8.11 13.93 -14.66
C VAL A 192 7.26 13.60 -15.89
N VAL A 193 6.05 13.04 -15.69
CA VAL A 193 5.13 12.74 -16.79
C VAL A 193 4.64 14.01 -17.47
N LEU A 194 4.35 15.08 -16.72
CA LEU A 194 3.97 16.37 -17.29
C LEU A 194 5.09 16.98 -18.13
N GLU A 195 6.34 16.92 -17.65
CA GLU A 195 7.53 17.31 -18.41
C GLU A 195 7.66 16.48 -19.69
N LEU A 196 7.51 15.15 -19.59
CA LEU A 196 7.60 14.24 -20.72
C LEU A 196 6.50 14.49 -21.76
N ILE A 197 5.27 14.80 -21.34
CA ILE A 197 4.17 15.14 -22.24
C ILE A 197 4.45 16.47 -22.95
N GLY A 198 4.96 17.46 -22.23
CA GLY A 198 5.39 18.74 -22.82
C GLY A 198 6.48 18.54 -23.87
N LEU A 199 7.50 17.77 -23.51
CA LEU A 199 8.59 17.37 -24.40
C LEU A 199 8.07 16.60 -25.63
N ALA A 200 7.22 15.61 -25.44
CA ALA A 200 6.67 14.81 -26.54
C ALA A 200 5.85 15.66 -27.52
N ARG A 201 5.09 16.65 -27.04
CA ARG A 201 4.33 17.56 -27.91
C ARG A 201 5.23 18.46 -28.75
N GLU A 202 6.36 18.89 -28.23
CA GLU A 202 7.31 19.74 -28.95
C GLU A 202 8.21 18.94 -29.90
N LEU A 203 8.57 17.71 -29.52
CA LEU A 203 9.43 16.83 -30.31
C LEU A 203 8.69 16.12 -31.45
N ILE A 204 7.37 15.89 -31.32
CA ILE A 204 6.55 15.22 -32.34
C ILE A 204 5.60 16.25 -32.96
N PRO A 205 6.06 17.02 -33.96
CA PRO A 205 5.23 18.02 -34.60
C PRO A 205 4.07 17.38 -35.37
N LEU A 206 2.90 18.01 -35.31
CA LEU A 206 1.74 17.64 -36.10
C LEU A 206 1.90 18.18 -37.53
N ARG A 207 2.21 17.30 -38.49
CA ARG A 207 2.30 17.67 -39.90
C ARG A 207 0.93 17.64 -40.57
N TYR A 208 0.72 18.60 -41.47
CA TYR A 208 -0.45 18.64 -42.34
C TYR A 208 -0.29 17.62 -43.47
N LEU A 209 -1.30 16.78 -43.67
CA LEU A 209 -1.31 15.79 -44.76
C LEU A 209 -2.31 16.16 -45.84
N THR A 210 -3.58 16.27 -45.49
CA THR A 210 -4.65 16.54 -46.44
C THR A 210 -5.73 17.39 -45.78
N THR A 211 -6.44 18.15 -46.59
CA THR A 211 -7.69 18.78 -46.19
C THR A 211 -8.84 18.01 -46.80
N VAL A 212 -9.82 17.66 -45.97
CA VAL A 212 -11.08 17.09 -46.46
C VAL A 212 -11.88 18.26 -47.06
N PRO A 213 -12.17 18.24 -48.37
CA PRO A 213 -12.88 19.34 -49.01
C PRO A 213 -14.27 19.48 -48.41
N ALA A 214 -14.72 20.73 -48.25
CA ALA A 214 -16.07 20.99 -47.76
C ALA A 214 -17.10 20.38 -48.71
N VAL A 215 -18.01 19.58 -48.16
CA VAL A 215 -19.13 19.04 -48.91
C VAL A 215 -20.33 19.95 -48.64
N GLU A 216 -20.62 20.85 -49.59
CA GLU A 216 -21.71 21.84 -49.49
C GLU A 216 -23.08 21.18 -49.26
N THR A 217 -23.27 19.96 -49.74
CA THR A 217 -24.50 19.17 -49.55
C THR A 217 -24.73 18.69 -48.12
N VAL A 218 -23.72 18.69 -47.25
CA VAL A 218 -23.83 18.25 -45.84
C VAL A 218 -23.51 19.40 -44.87
N SER A 219 -23.25 20.61 -45.36
CA SER A 219 -22.84 21.77 -44.53
C SER A 219 -21.70 21.42 -43.56
N THR A 220 -20.74 20.63 -44.04
CA THR A 220 -19.55 20.26 -43.25
C THR A 220 -18.42 21.25 -43.51
N PRO A 221 -17.82 21.84 -42.46
CA PRO A 221 -16.70 22.75 -42.65
C PRO A 221 -15.46 22.02 -43.17
N GLU A 222 -14.55 22.77 -43.77
CA GLU A 222 -13.25 22.29 -44.21
C GLU A 222 -12.42 21.81 -43.00
N ILE A 223 -12.11 20.50 -42.95
CA ILE A 223 -11.34 19.90 -41.85
C ILE A 223 -9.93 19.60 -42.34
N SER A 224 -8.94 20.32 -41.78
CA SER A 224 -7.53 20.01 -41.98
C SER A 224 -7.11 18.84 -41.09
N VAL A 225 -6.68 17.74 -41.73
CA VAL A 225 -6.22 16.55 -41.01
C VAL A 225 -4.72 16.69 -40.75
N LYS A 226 -4.36 16.82 -39.47
CA LYS A 226 -2.97 16.85 -39.00
C LYS A 226 -2.64 15.54 -38.30
N ILE A 227 -1.51 14.94 -38.65
CA ILE A 227 -1.07 13.67 -38.06
C ILE A 227 0.32 13.89 -37.42
N PRO A 228 0.61 13.25 -36.28
CA PRO A 228 1.94 13.28 -35.69
C PRO A 228 2.99 12.70 -36.64
N ASP A 229 4.10 13.42 -36.82
CA ASP A 229 5.23 12.93 -37.60
C ASP A 229 6.12 12.01 -36.75
N PHE A 230 5.86 10.71 -36.82
CA PHE A 230 6.64 9.70 -36.10
C PHE A 230 8.01 9.42 -36.74
N PHE A 231 8.29 9.87 -37.97
CA PHE A 231 9.61 9.65 -38.58
C PHE A 231 10.72 10.42 -37.84
N VAL A 232 10.34 11.47 -37.10
CA VAL A 232 11.24 12.21 -36.22
C VAL A 232 11.84 11.30 -35.12
N LEU A 233 11.18 10.21 -34.74
CA LEU A 233 11.73 9.24 -33.78
C LEU A 233 13.00 8.54 -34.27
N ILE A 234 13.28 8.55 -35.57
CA ILE A 234 14.47 7.92 -36.15
C ILE A 234 15.63 8.93 -36.24
N THR A 235 15.34 10.23 -36.15
CA THR A 235 16.34 11.29 -36.34
C THR A 235 17.02 11.69 -35.03
N GLY A 236 18.29 12.08 -35.11
CA GLY A 236 19.04 12.60 -33.96
C GLY A 236 18.44 13.89 -33.37
N THR A 237 17.62 14.60 -34.14
CA THR A 237 16.90 15.81 -33.69
C THR A 237 15.86 15.52 -32.61
N PHE A 238 15.33 14.29 -32.56
CA PHE A 238 14.47 13.82 -31.47
C PHE A 238 15.29 13.37 -30.28
N TRP A 239 16.28 12.50 -30.53
CA TRP A 239 17.04 11.85 -29.48
C TRP A 239 17.94 12.80 -28.70
N ALA A 240 18.53 13.81 -29.32
CA ALA A 240 19.39 14.76 -28.61
C ALA A 240 18.67 15.51 -27.47
N PRO A 241 17.54 16.22 -27.70
CA PRO A 241 16.77 16.83 -26.61
C PRO A 241 16.13 15.80 -25.68
N PHE A 242 15.68 14.65 -26.19
CA PHE A 242 15.08 13.60 -25.35
C PHE A 242 16.08 13.01 -24.36
N LEU A 243 17.28 12.64 -24.82
CA LEU A 243 18.35 12.10 -23.99
C LEU A 243 18.87 13.16 -23.01
N LEU A 244 18.95 14.43 -23.42
CA LEU A 244 19.31 15.52 -22.52
C LEU A 244 18.31 15.59 -21.35
N TRP A 245 17.01 15.66 -21.65
CA TRP A 245 15.96 15.67 -20.63
C TRP A 245 16.04 14.43 -19.73
N ALA A 246 16.17 13.23 -20.32
CA ALA A 246 16.27 11.98 -19.56
C ALA A 246 17.51 11.98 -18.65
N MET A 247 18.64 12.50 -19.10
CA MET A 247 19.85 12.62 -18.28
C MET A 247 19.66 13.61 -17.13
N THR A 248 19.09 14.77 -17.38
CA THR A 248 18.92 15.82 -16.35
C THR A 248 17.79 15.57 -15.37
N SER A 249 16.69 14.93 -15.82
CA SER A 249 15.49 14.74 -15.01
C SER A 249 15.39 13.34 -14.40
N LEU A 250 16.05 12.33 -14.97
CA LEU A 250 15.99 10.94 -14.49
C LEU A 250 17.35 10.41 -14.08
N VAL A 251 18.26 10.19 -15.05
CA VAL A 251 19.49 9.41 -14.82
C VAL A 251 20.35 10.05 -13.75
N LEU A 252 20.74 11.32 -13.91
CA LEU A 252 21.61 11.96 -12.94
C LEU A 252 20.93 12.11 -11.58
N PRO A 253 19.73 12.71 -11.44
CA PRO A 253 19.08 12.83 -10.14
C PRO A 253 18.86 11.48 -9.43
N LEU A 254 18.49 10.43 -10.15
CA LEU A 254 18.31 9.09 -9.57
C LEU A 254 19.63 8.46 -9.14
N THR A 255 20.73 8.66 -9.88
CA THR A 255 22.04 8.16 -9.45
C THR A 255 22.49 8.82 -8.14
N PHE A 256 22.33 10.15 -8.01
CA PHE A 256 22.63 10.84 -6.75
C PHE A 256 21.69 10.38 -5.62
N ALA A 257 20.39 10.25 -5.88
CA ALA A 257 19.42 9.76 -4.90
C ALA A 257 19.67 8.32 -4.43
N TYR A 258 20.32 7.50 -5.28
CA TYR A 258 20.74 6.16 -4.93
C TYR A 258 21.96 6.15 -4.01
N PHE A 259 23.00 6.92 -4.35
CA PHE A 259 24.25 6.94 -3.59
C PHE A 259 24.17 7.76 -2.30
N PHE A 260 23.48 8.91 -2.33
CA PHE A 260 23.30 9.79 -1.18
C PHE A 260 21.92 9.56 -0.56
N ASN A 261 21.72 8.44 0.11
CA ASN A 261 20.45 8.13 0.75
C ASN A 261 20.45 8.56 2.23
N LEU A 262 19.90 9.75 2.54
CA LEU A 262 19.84 10.30 3.90
C LEU A 262 18.83 9.52 4.73
N SER A 263 17.73 9.05 4.13
CA SER A 263 16.70 8.28 4.82
C SER A 263 17.23 6.95 5.39
N LEU A 264 18.14 6.29 4.67
CA LEU A 264 18.82 5.07 5.13
C LEU A 264 19.75 5.37 6.32
N HIS A 265 20.51 6.47 6.24
CA HIS A 265 21.44 6.86 7.30
C HIS A 265 20.71 7.26 8.60
N ALA A 266 19.63 8.03 8.48
CA ALA A 266 18.83 8.47 9.62
C ALA A 266 18.22 7.27 10.39
N GLN A 267 17.76 6.24 9.69
CA GLN A 267 17.23 5.03 10.32
C GLN A 267 18.30 4.10 10.87
N ALA A 268 19.48 4.00 10.23
CA ALA A 268 20.60 3.23 10.78
C ALA A 268 21.15 3.83 12.08
N SER A 269 21.08 5.16 12.23
CA SER A 269 21.56 5.88 13.42
C SER A 269 20.64 5.75 14.65
N THR A 270 19.38 5.37 14.44
CA THR A 270 18.43 5.15 15.53
C THR A 270 18.44 3.66 15.89
N HIS A 271 19.10 3.29 16.98
CA HIS A 271 19.07 1.95 17.57
C HIS A 271 17.67 1.62 18.10
N SER A 272 16.71 1.46 17.21
CA SER A 272 15.39 0.91 17.48
C SER A 272 15.57 -0.58 17.79
N HIS A 273 15.38 -0.94 19.06
CA HIS A 273 15.39 -2.34 19.48
C HIS A 273 14.40 -3.13 18.61
N ASN A 274 14.96 -4.14 17.94
CA ASN A 274 14.35 -5.03 16.95
C ASN A 274 13.05 -5.67 17.48
N THR A 275 11.93 -4.94 17.40
CA THR A 275 10.59 -5.48 17.64
C THR A 275 10.01 -5.89 16.30
N ARG A 276 9.25 -6.99 16.27
CA ARG A 276 8.68 -7.61 15.06
C ARG A 276 7.73 -6.70 14.25
N ARG A 277 7.39 -5.50 14.75
CA ARG A 277 6.65 -4.44 14.03
C ARG A 277 7.57 -3.43 13.32
N ALA A 278 8.83 -3.30 13.75
CA ALA A 278 9.82 -2.47 13.09
C ALA A 278 10.22 -3.03 11.71
N SER A 279 10.16 -4.36 11.51
CA SER A 279 10.51 -4.99 10.22
C SER A 279 9.58 -4.59 9.07
N THR A 280 8.29 -4.35 9.33
CA THR A 280 7.33 -3.87 8.31
C THR A 280 7.52 -2.38 7.99
N ALA A 281 7.99 -1.58 8.95
CA ALA A 281 8.34 -0.17 8.72
C ALA A 281 9.71 -0.03 8.02
N GLN A 282 10.68 -0.89 8.36
CA GLN A 282 11.97 -1.02 7.66
C GLN A 282 11.84 -1.56 6.23
N GLN A 283 10.75 -2.27 5.91
CA GLN A 283 10.46 -2.70 4.54
C GLN A 283 9.99 -1.56 3.61
N GLN A 284 9.71 -0.37 4.13
CA GLN A 284 9.41 0.82 3.34
C GLN A 284 10.59 1.79 3.23
N VAL A 285 11.82 1.34 3.48
CA VAL A 285 13.01 2.14 3.14
C VAL A 285 13.03 2.31 1.63
N ALA A 286 12.83 3.55 1.16
CA ALA A 286 12.88 3.85 -0.25
C ALA A 286 14.31 3.61 -0.77
N SER A 287 14.45 2.75 -1.79
CA SER A 287 15.75 2.46 -2.43
C SER A 287 16.42 3.72 -3.00
N PHE A 288 15.62 4.75 -3.31
CA PHE A 288 16.05 6.06 -3.75
C PHE A 288 15.48 7.10 -2.78
N ASP A 289 16.32 8.06 -2.40
CA ASP A 289 15.91 9.15 -1.52
C ASP A 289 15.18 10.26 -2.32
N PRO A 290 13.87 10.49 -2.10
CA PRO A 290 13.11 11.50 -2.82
C PRO A 290 13.63 12.92 -2.55
N LEU A 291 14.15 13.22 -1.35
CA LEU A 291 14.66 14.55 -1.04
C LEU A 291 15.90 14.87 -1.88
N VAL A 292 16.84 13.93 -1.94
CA VAL A 292 18.06 14.09 -2.74
C VAL A 292 17.77 14.11 -4.22
N TYR A 293 16.81 13.31 -4.69
CA TYR A 293 16.35 13.35 -6.08
C TYR A 293 15.90 14.78 -6.47
N ASN A 294 15.02 15.40 -5.69
CA ASN A 294 14.51 16.73 -6.02
C ASN A 294 15.57 17.82 -5.90
N ILE A 295 16.44 17.79 -4.88
CA ILE A 295 17.55 18.75 -4.75
C ILE A 295 18.49 18.63 -5.95
N THR A 296 18.88 17.40 -6.30
CA THR A 296 19.79 17.16 -7.42
C THR A 296 19.15 17.56 -8.74
N LYS A 297 17.88 17.22 -8.96
CA LYS A 297 17.14 17.62 -10.16
C LYS A 297 17.07 19.14 -10.29
N ALA A 298 16.79 19.87 -9.20
CA ALA A 298 16.77 21.33 -9.20
C ALA A 298 18.14 21.91 -9.57
N LEU A 299 19.21 21.43 -8.94
CA LEU A 299 20.57 21.91 -9.19
C LEU A 299 21.02 21.63 -10.64
N ILE A 300 20.88 20.39 -11.11
CA ILE A 300 21.26 20.01 -12.47
C ILE A 300 20.44 20.79 -13.49
N SER A 301 19.13 20.88 -13.30
CA SER A 301 18.25 21.63 -14.21
C SER A 301 18.59 23.11 -14.24
N TYR A 302 18.96 23.71 -13.11
CA TYR A 302 19.43 25.08 -13.06
C TYR A 302 20.75 25.26 -13.83
N PHE A 303 21.75 24.40 -13.61
CA PHE A 303 23.02 24.49 -14.34
C PHE A 303 22.86 24.25 -15.85
N VAL A 304 22.01 23.31 -16.25
CA VAL A 304 21.84 22.98 -17.68
C VAL A 304 20.95 23.99 -18.38
N TYR A 305 19.78 24.33 -17.83
CA TYR A 305 18.81 25.17 -18.53
C TYR A 305 19.00 26.66 -18.28
N ALA A 306 19.42 27.09 -17.07
CA ALA A 306 19.65 28.51 -16.78
C ALA A 306 21.07 28.96 -17.17
N ASN A 307 22.09 28.14 -16.89
CA ASN A 307 23.49 28.46 -17.23
C ASN A 307 23.95 27.87 -18.58
N HIS A 308 23.06 27.21 -19.33
CA HIS A 308 23.36 26.61 -20.64
C HIS A 308 24.55 25.62 -20.64
N PHE A 309 24.72 24.84 -19.58
CA PHE A 309 25.78 23.84 -19.50
C PHE A 309 25.58 22.69 -20.51
N THR A 310 26.58 22.44 -21.35
CA THR A 310 26.49 21.51 -22.50
C THR A 310 27.10 20.12 -22.26
N PHE A 311 27.47 19.77 -21.02
CA PHE A 311 28.17 18.52 -20.68
C PHE A 311 29.42 18.31 -21.55
N TRP A 312 30.41 19.19 -21.44
CA TRP A 312 31.63 19.16 -22.27
C TRP A 312 31.32 19.13 -23.78
N SER A 313 30.35 19.92 -24.23
CA SER A 313 29.92 20.00 -25.64
C SER A 313 29.28 18.71 -26.20
N THR A 314 28.83 17.79 -25.34
CA THR A 314 28.09 16.59 -25.77
C THR A 314 26.71 16.96 -26.33
N PHE A 315 26.07 17.98 -25.76
CA PHE A 315 24.77 18.47 -26.20
C PHE A 315 24.88 19.87 -26.80
N SER A 316 24.13 20.11 -27.88
CA SER A 316 24.07 21.42 -28.52
C SER A 316 23.21 22.40 -27.71
N HIS A 317 23.49 23.70 -27.81
CA HIS A 317 22.63 24.75 -27.24
C HIS A 317 21.20 24.67 -27.75
N PHE A 318 21.02 24.29 -29.02
CA PHE A 318 19.72 24.06 -29.62
C PHE A 318 18.90 22.99 -28.88
N SER A 319 19.53 21.89 -28.47
CA SER A 319 18.86 20.84 -27.69
C SER A 319 18.44 21.34 -26.30
N ILE A 320 19.28 22.14 -25.65
CA ILE A 320 18.99 22.74 -24.33
C ILE A 320 17.78 23.66 -24.42
N GLU A 321 17.77 24.56 -25.41
CA GLU A 321 16.68 25.51 -25.61
C GLU A 321 15.38 24.81 -25.99
N LYS A 322 15.44 23.80 -26.87
CA LYS A 322 14.30 22.94 -27.23
C LYS A 322 13.65 22.30 -26.00
N VAL A 323 14.45 21.71 -25.10
CA VAL A 323 13.92 21.11 -23.87
C VAL A 323 13.34 22.17 -22.94
N ASN A 324 14.03 23.30 -22.77
CA ASN A 324 13.57 24.39 -21.91
C ASN A 324 12.21 24.96 -22.36
N ILE A 325 12.00 25.15 -23.66
CA ILE A 325 10.72 25.64 -24.21
C ILE A 325 9.61 24.59 -24.07
N ALA A 326 9.95 23.31 -24.19
CA ALA A 326 8.96 22.23 -24.14
C ALA A 326 8.41 21.96 -22.73
N ILE A 327 9.18 22.28 -21.69
CA ILE A 327 8.78 22.08 -20.30
C ILE A 327 7.77 23.16 -19.87
N PRO A 328 6.66 22.77 -19.21
CA PRO A 328 5.68 23.74 -18.72
C PRO A 328 6.34 24.67 -17.68
N GLY A 329 6.31 25.97 -17.96
CA GLY A 329 6.95 26.97 -17.11
C GLY A 329 8.48 27.01 -17.22
N GLN A 330 9.08 26.36 -18.23
CA GLN A 330 10.52 26.37 -18.52
C GLN A 330 11.39 25.94 -17.32
N TRP A 331 12.65 26.38 -17.25
CA TRP A 331 13.53 26.11 -16.11
C TRP A 331 12.91 26.52 -14.76
N PRO A 332 12.18 27.66 -14.60
CA PRO A 332 11.52 27.97 -13.33
C PRO A 332 10.45 26.93 -12.96
N GLY A 333 9.74 26.37 -13.94
CA GLY A 333 8.78 25.28 -13.77
C GLY A 333 9.42 24.02 -13.17
N VAL A 334 10.59 23.64 -13.65
CA VAL A 334 11.34 22.50 -13.09
C VAL A 334 11.78 22.77 -11.66
N LEU A 335 12.25 24.00 -11.37
CA LEU A 335 12.68 24.38 -10.03
C LEU A 335 11.51 24.41 -9.03
N THR A 336 10.37 24.93 -9.45
CA THR A 336 9.15 24.95 -8.62
C THR A 336 8.62 23.54 -8.36
N GLY A 337 8.56 22.68 -9.39
CA GLY A 337 8.22 21.26 -9.21
C GLY A 337 9.16 20.53 -8.26
N SER A 338 10.47 20.79 -8.39
CA SER A 338 11.48 20.22 -7.49
C SER A 338 11.36 20.76 -6.06
N ALA A 339 11.07 22.05 -5.88
CA ALA A 339 10.85 22.66 -4.57
C ALA A 339 9.62 22.04 -3.86
N ILE A 340 8.53 21.81 -4.60
CA ILE A 340 7.36 21.09 -4.09
C ILE A 340 7.77 19.67 -3.67
N GLY A 341 8.55 18.96 -4.48
CA GLY A 341 9.07 17.63 -4.14
C GLY A 341 9.92 17.60 -2.86
N VAL A 342 10.79 18.60 -2.66
CA VAL A 342 11.55 18.76 -1.41
C VAL A 342 10.61 18.97 -0.20
N LEU A 343 9.60 19.82 -0.33
CA LEU A 343 8.63 20.06 0.74
C LEU A 343 7.82 18.81 1.08
N VAL A 344 7.33 18.10 0.05
CA VAL A 344 6.53 16.87 0.22
C VAL A 344 7.37 15.75 0.84
N SER A 345 8.62 15.56 0.37
CA SER A 345 9.53 14.56 0.93
C SER A 345 9.91 14.86 2.38
N LEU A 346 10.14 16.13 2.72
CA LEU A 346 10.40 16.55 4.11
C LEU A 346 9.17 16.35 5.00
N TYR A 347 7.98 16.69 4.50
CA TYR A 347 6.72 16.49 5.22
C TYR A 347 6.47 15.01 5.52
N ASP A 348 6.65 14.12 4.53
CA ASP A 348 6.53 12.67 4.72
C ASP A 348 7.59 12.13 5.70
N ALA A 349 8.83 12.63 5.63
CA ALA A 349 9.89 12.25 6.56
C ALA A 349 9.58 12.67 8.02
N VAL A 350 8.99 13.86 8.22
CA VAL A 350 8.57 14.34 9.54
C VAL A 350 7.38 13.54 10.08
N LEU A 351 6.39 13.21 9.25
CA LEU A 351 5.24 12.42 9.67
C LEU A 351 5.57 10.97 10.07
N ARG A 352 6.66 10.41 9.52
CA ARG A 352 7.11 9.05 9.82
C ARG A 352 7.95 8.95 11.10
N LYS A 353 8.36 10.08 11.68
CA LYS A 353 9.15 10.16 12.91
C LYS A 353 8.27 10.44 14.11
#